data_AF-A0A8X8H4W8-F1
#
_entry.id   AF-A0A8X8H4W8-F1
#
_cell.length_a   1.000
_cell.length_b   1.000
_cell.length_c   1.000
_cell.angle_alpha   90.00
_cell.angle_beta   90.00
_cell.angle_gamma   90.00
#
_symmetry.space_group_name_H-M   'P 1'
#
loop_
_entity.id
_entity.type
_entity.pdbx_description
1 polymer ?
#
loop_
_entity_poly.entity_id
_entity_poly.type
_entity_poly.pdbx_seq_one_letter_code
_entity_poly.pdbx_strand_id
1 'polypeptide(L)'
;MTPSWSPTEHLPDPVRHAEFYADVPMKRGLAWLVDTVLIAILVALIVPFTAFVALFFLPLLYLAVSFCYRWVALARGSATPGMRLMAIRLRNGQGQPLNGGEAFLHTLGYTVSIAFVVPQVISVALMLLGARGQGLSDHVLGTVAINRAAQD
;
A
#
# COMPACT_ATOMS: atom_id res chain seq x y z
N MET A 1 2.97 28.11 -23.77
CA MET A 1 3.69 26.82 -23.61
C MET A 1 2.67 25.80 -23.14
N THR A 2 2.20 24.94 -24.04
CA THR A 2 1.36 23.79 -23.68
C THR A 2 2.27 22.70 -23.12
N PRO A 3 1.97 22.10 -21.96
CA PRO A 3 2.80 21.03 -21.43
C PRO A 3 2.74 19.83 -22.40
N SER A 4 3.90 19.39 -22.87
CA SER A 4 4.06 18.28 -23.81
C SER A 4 3.92 16.94 -23.10
N TRP A 5 2.71 16.61 -22.65
CA TRP A 5 2.40 15.26 -22.21
C TRP A 5 2.28 14.37 -23.44
N SER A 6 3.15 13.37 -23.56
CA SER A 6 2.97 12.30 -24.53
C SER A 6 1.77 11.44 -24.09
N PRO A 7 0.72 11.26 -24.93
CA PRO A 7 -0.48 10.48 -24.59
C PRO A 7 -0.23 9.02 -24.19
N THR A 8 1.00 8.53 -24.31
CA THR A 8 1.42 7.15 -24.08
C THR A 8 1.95 6.88 -22.67
N GLU A 9 2.31 7.91 -21.90
CA GLU A 9 2.82 7.76 -20.53
C GLU A 9 1.65 7.79 -19.54
N HIS A 10 1.16 6.61 -19.16
CA HIS A 10 0.00 6.47 -18.28
C HIS A 10 0.32 6.72 -16.80
N LEU A 11 1.61 6.77 -16.46
CA LEU A 11 2.14 7.11 -15.14
C LEU A 11 3.14 8.26 -15.28
N PRO A 12 3.30 9.14 -14.27
CA PRO A 12 4.29 10.20 -14.32
C PRO A 12 5.70 9.64 -14.53
N ASP A 13 6.44 10.19 -15.49
CA ASP A 13 7.84 9.84 -15.73
C ASP A 13 8.66 10.11 -14.45
N PRO A 14 9.35 9.09 -13.89
CA PRO A 14 10.09 9.24 -12.63
C PRO A 14 11.28 10.21 -12.71
N VAL A 15 11.77 10.52 -13.91
CA VAL A 15 12.86 11.49 -14.12
C VAL A 15 12.31 12.90 -14.30
N ARG A 16 11.27 13.06 -15.11
CA ARG A 16 10.69 14.39 -15.42
C ARG A 16 9.76 14.91 -14.33
N HIS A 17 9.14 14.01 -13.57
CA HIS A 17 8.13 14.29 -12.57
C HIS A 17 8.45 13.57 -11.25
N ALA A 18 9.70 13.71 -10.80
CA ALA A 18 10.21 13.09 -9.58
C ALA A 18 9.43 13.53 -8.33
N GLU A 19 8.79 14.69 -8.34
CA GLU A 19 7.97 15.19 -7.23
C GLU A 19 6.83 14.23 -6.82
N PHE A 20 6.30 13.44 -7.76
CA PHE A 20 5.26 12.45 -7.44
C PHE A 20 5.80 11.24 -6.67
N TYR A 21 7.11 10.98 -6.75
CA TYR A 21 7.78 9.84 -6.11
C TYR A 21 8.65 10.24 -4.93
N ALA A 22 8.83 11.55 -4.69
CA ALA A 22 9.60 12.09 -3.58
C ALA A 22 9.09 11.55 -2.23
N ASP A 23 10.02 11.03 -1.43
CA ASP A 23 9.80 10.47 -0.09
C ASP A 23 8.78 9.34 0.00
N VAL A 24 8.34 8.76 -1.13
CA VAL A 24 7.33 7.70 -1.14
C VAL A 24 7.74 6.51 -0.28
N PRO A 25 8.98 5.98 -0.32
CA PRO A 25 9.38 4.88 0.57
C PRO A 25 9.22 5.22 2.06
N MET A 26 9.63 6.41 2.47
CA MET A 26 9.51 6.88 3.86
C MET A 26 8.03 7.04 4.28
N LYS A 27 7.24 7.70 3.43
CA LYS A 27 5.79 7.89 3.65
C LYS A 27 5.07 6.55 3.74
N ARG A 28 5.45 5.56 2.94
CA ARG A 28 4.92 4.18 3.03
C ARG A 28 5.30 3.51 4.34
N GLY A 29 6.53 3.69 4.82
CA GLY A 29 6.96 3.18 6.13
C GLY A 29 6.16 3.77 7.30
N LEU A 30 5.94 5.09 7.29
CA LEU A 30 5.12 5.78 8.30
C LEU A 30 3.64 5.38 8.19
N ALA A 31 3.10 5.30 6.98
CA ALA A 31 1.74 4.81 6.74
C ALA A 31 1.56 3.38 7.26
N TRP A 32 2.54 2.51 7.06
CA TRP A 32 2.53 1.15 7.56
C TRP A 32 2.51 1.09 9.09
N LEU A 33 3.28 1.95 9.77
CA LEU A 33 3.25 2.04 11.24
C LEU A 33 1.86 2.46 11.73
N VAL A 34 1.26 3.48 11.11
CA VAL A 34 -0.09 3.95 11.47
C VAL A 34 -1.12 2.85 11.24
N ASP A 35 -1.13 2.21 10.07
CA ASP A 35 -2.06 1.11 9.77
C ASP A 35 -1.87 -0.06 10.77
N THR A 36 -0.63 -0.36 11.15
CA THR A 36 -0.30 -1.43 12.12
C THR A 36 -0.93 -1.13 13.49
N VAL A 37 -0.83 0.11 13.97
CA VAL A 37 -1.49 0.55 15.21
C VAL A 37 -3.01 0.46 15.09
N LEU A 38 -3.60 0.93 13.99
CA LEU A 38 -5.04 0.87 13.77
C LEU A 38 -5.57 -0.57 13.73
N ILE A 39 -4.86 -1.47 13.05
CA ILE A 39 -5.19 -2.89 13.00
C ILE A 39 -5.05 -3.53 14.39
N ALA A 40 -3.98 -3.21 15.14
CA ALA A 40 -3.80 -3.71 16.50
C ALA A 40 -4.93 -3.27 17.43
N ILE A 41 -5.39 -2.02 17.31
CA ILE A 41 -6.57 -1.53 18.05
C ILE A 41 -7.82 -2.33 17.66
N LEU A 42 -8.09 -2.54 16.37
CA LEU A 42 -9.24 -3.34 15.93
C LEU A 42 -9.18 -4.77 16.47
N VAL A 43 -8.02 -5.42 16.42
CA VAL A 43 -7.82 -6.77 16.97
C VAL A 43 -8.06 -6.78 18.48
N ALA A 44 -7.50 -5.81 19.22
CA ALA A 44 -7.70 -5.69 20.66
C ALA A 44 -9.18 -5.49 21.03
N LEU A 45 -9.93 -4.75 20.21
CA LEU A 45 -11.39 -4.59 20.39
C LEU A 45 -12.15 -5.87 20.11
N ILE A 46 -11.74 -6.70 19.14
CA ILE A 46 -12.40 -7.97 18.79
C ILE A 46 -12.20 -9.03 19.89
N VAL A 47 -11.02 -9.10 20.49
CA VAL A 47 -10.65 -10.17 21.45
C VAL A 47 -11.68 -10.36 22.59
N PRO A 48 -12.15 -9.32 23.31
CA PRO A 48 -13.17 -9.47 24.34
C PRO A 48 -14.49 -10.08 23.85
N PHE A 49 -14.93 -9.74 22.63
CA PHE A 49 -16.16 -10.28 22.03
C PHE A 49 -16.06 -11.77 21.67
N THR A 50 -14.84 -12.32 21.64
CA THR A 50 -14.60 -13.75 21.45
C THR A 50 -14.45 -14.52 22.77
N ALA A 51 -14.83 -13.91 23.91
CA ALA A 51 -14.56 -14.43 25.25
C ALA A 51 -13.07 -14.80 25.43
N PHE A 52 -12.18 -13.99 24.81
CA PHE A 52 -10.73 -14.17 24.79
C PHE A 52 -10.20 -15.43 24.08
N VAL A 53 -11.07 -16.24 23.47
CA VAL A 53 -10.65 -17.43 22.68
C VAL A 53 -9.72 -17.02 21.52
N ALA A 54 -9.91 -15.82 20.95
CA ALA A 54 -9.04 -15.32 19.89
C ALA A 54 -7.56 -15.17 20.30
N LEU A 55 -7.22 -15.08 21.59
CA LEU A 55 -5.83 -14.99 22.03
C LEU A 55 -4.99 -16.20 21.59
N PHE A 56 -5.59 -17.39 21.52
CA PHE A 56 -4.91 -18.61 21.06
C PHE A 56 -4.60 -18.58 19.56
N PHE A 57 -5.31 -17.74 18.80
CA PHE A 57 -5.17 -17.61 17.34
C PHE A 57 -4.83 -16.17 16.96
N LEU A 58 -4.21 -15.41 17.87
CA LEU A 58 -4.00 -13.97 17.71
C LEU A 58 -3.23 -13.61 16.42
N PRO A 59 -2.17 -14.34 16.02
CA PRO A 59 -1.49 -14.07 14.75
C PRO A 59 -2.40 -14.23 13.53
N LEU A 60 -3.26 -15.27 13.54
CA LEU A 60 -4.20 -15.53 12.45
C LEU A 60 -5.32 -14.49 12.42
N LEU A 61 -5.85 -14.10 13.59
CA LEU A 61 -6.83 -13.02 13.70
C LEU A 61 -6.23 -11.71 13.18
N TYR A 62 -5.02 -11.36 13.60
CA TYR A 62 -4.33 -10.16 13.15
C TYR A 62 -4.14 -10.18 11.63
N LEU A 63 -3.70 -11.31 11.06
CA LEU A 63 -3.52 -11.45 9.62
C LEU A 63 -4.83 -11.26 8.85
N ALA A 64 -5.92 -11.88 9.32
CA ALA A 64 -7.23 -11.79 8.70
C ALA A 64 -7.81 -10.37 8.77
N VAL A 65 -7.74 -9.72 9.93
CA VAL A 65 -8.19 -8.33 10.12
C VAL A 65 -7.35 -7.38 9.27
N SER A 66 -6.02 -7.53 9.27
CA SER A 66 -5.10 -6.76 8.42
C SER A 66 -5.45 -6.90 6.95
N PHE A 67 -5.69 -8.13 6.48
CA PHE A 67 -6.06 -8.40 5.10
C PHE A 67 -7.36 -7.69 4.72
N CYS A 68 -8.44 -7.89 5.49
CA CYS A 68 -9.73 -7.27 5.21
C CYS A 68 -9.66 -5.74 5.27
N TYR A 69 -8.99 -5.19 6.28
CA TYR A 69 -8.80 -3.74 6.44
C TYR A 69 -8.12 -3.13 5.22
N ARG A 70 -6.98 -3.71 4.80
CA ARG A 70 -6.19 -3.19 3.68
C ARG A 70 -6.92 -3.37 2.36
N TRP A 71 -7.52 -4.53 2.12
CA TRP A 71 -8.25 -4.81 0.89
C TRP A 71 -9.40 -3.83 0.70
N VAL A 72 -10.27 -3.67 1.71
CA VAL A 72 -11.41 -2.75 1.64
C VAL A 72 -10.95 -1.30 1.46
N ALA A 73 -9.90 -0.87 2.18
CA ALA A 73 -9.41 0.50 2.05
C ALA A 73 -8.82 0.78 0.66
N LEU A 74 -8.03 -0.14 0.12
CA LEU A 74 -7.46 -0.03 -1.22
C LEU A 74 -8.53 -0.11 -2.31
N ALA A 75 -9.53 -0.99 -2.18
CA ALA A 75 -10.60 -1.10 -3.15
C ALA A 75 -11.49 0.15 -3.20
N ARG A 76 -11.67 0.85 -2.08
CA ARG A 76 -12.54 2.04 -2.01
C ARG A 76 -11.84 3.35 -2.34
N GLY A 77 -10.55 3.48 -2.01
CA GLY A 77 -9.84 4.75 -2.13
C GLY A 77 -8.43 4.65 -2.71
N SER A 78 -7.98 3.45 -3.09
CA SER A 78 -6.61 3.14 -3.50
C SER A 78 -5.56 3.64 -2.51
N ALA A 79 -5.93 3.75 -1.24
CA ALA A 79 -5.06 4.19 -0.16
C ALA A 79 -5.63 3.66 1.15
N THR A 80 -4.76 3.07 1.98
CA THR A 80 -5.12 2.78 3.37
C THR A 80 -5.26 4.08 4.16
N PRO A 81 -5.96 4.09 5.32
CA PRO A 81 -6.01 5.25 6.18
C PRO A 81 -4.63 5.83 6.54
N GLY A 82 -3.62 5.01 6.83
CA GLY A 82 -2.24 5.46 7.03
C GLY A 82 -1.67 6.12 5.77
N MET A 83 -1.88 5.54 4.58
CA MET A 83 -1.45 6.15 3.32
C MET A 83 -2.13 7.50 3.07
N ARG A 84 -3.43 7.62 3.39
CA ARG A 84 -4.18 8.87 3.29
C ARG A 84 -3.61 9.96 4.20
N LEU A 85 -3.22 9.59 5.43
CA LEU A 85 -2.58 10.51 6.37
C LEU A 85 -1.21 10.98 5.87
N MET A 86 -0.48 10.11 5.17
CA MET A 86 0.81 10.44 4.55
C MET A 86 0.67 11.06 3.14
N ALA A 87 -0.55 11.44 2.74
CA ALA A 87 -0.85 12.03 1.44
C ALA A 87 -0.34 11.22 0.23
N ILE A 88 -0.36 9.89 0.33
CA ILE A 88 0.01 8.98 -0.77
C ILE A 88 -1.16 8.07 -1.16
N ARG A 89 -1.16 7.61 -2.42
CA ARG A 89 -2.14 6.67 -2.98
C ARG A 89 -1.49 5.75 -4.00
N LEU A 90 -2.05 4.55 -4.15
CA LEU A 90 -1.66 3.60 -5.20
C LEU A 90 -2.41 3.90 -6.49
N ARG A 91 -1.72 3.69 -7.61
CA ARG A 91 -2.25 3.69 -8.97
C ARG A 91 -1.83 2.42 -9.69
N ASN A 92 -2.67 1.93 -10.61
CA ASN A 92 -2.31 0.82 -11.48
C ASN A 92 -1.37 1.29 -12.62
N GLY A 93 -0.96 0.35 -13.47
CA GLY A 93 -0.06 0.64 -14.60
C GLY A 93 -0.60 1.67 -15.59
N GLN A 94 -1.93 1.89 -15.59
CA GLN A 94 -2.63 2.88 -16.42
C GLN A 94 -2.86 4.22 -15.69
N GLY A 95 -2.31 4.41 -14.48
CA GLY A 95 -2.51 5.62 -13.68
C GLY A 95 -3.89 5.74 -13.03
N GLN A 96 -4.73 4.72 -13.15
CA GLN A 96 -6.08 4.69 -12.59
C GLN A 96 -6.06 4.24 -11.12
N PRO A 97 -7.11 4.57 -10.33
CA PRO A 97 -7.29 3.96 -9.01
C PRO A 97 -7.35 2.43 -9.13
N LEU A 98 -6.86 1.73 -8.11
CA LEU A 98 -6.97 0.27 -8.04
C LEU A 98 -8.44 -0.16 -8.03
N ASN A 99 -8.78 -1.10 -8.89
CA ASN A 99 -10.06 -1.80 -8.79
C ASN A 99 -10.03 -2.84 -7.65
N GLY A 100 -11.19 -3.44 -7.33
CA GLY A 100 -11.30 -4.39 -6.23
C GLY A 100 -10.41 -5.64 -6.36
N GLY A 101 -10.17 -6.10 -7.59
CA GLY A 101 -9.30 -7.25 -7.88
C GLY A 101 -7.82 -6.91 -7.76
N GLU A 102 -7.40 -5.76 -8.28
CA GLU A 102 -6.04 -5.24 -8.11
C GLU A 102 -5.73 -4.99 -6.63
N ALA A 103 -6.68 -4.40 -5.89
CA ALA A 103 -6.57 -4.19 -4.45
C ALA A 103 -6.46 -5.52 -3.69
N PHE A 104 -7.20 -6.55 -4.10
CA PHE A 104 -7.10 -7.90 -3.53
C PHE A 104 -5.72 -8.50 -3.78
N LEU A 105 -5.26 -8.51 -5.03
CA LEU A 105 -3.96 -9.08 -5.42
C LEU A 105 -2.80 -8.35 -4.75
N HIS A 106 -2.89 -7.03 -4.65
CA HIS A 106 -1.89 -6.23 -3.95
C HIS A 106 -1.84 -6.58 -2.47
N THR A 107 -3.01 -6.68 -1.82
CA THR A 107 -3.10 -7.06 -0.41
C THR A 107 -2.61 -8.49 -0.18
N LEU A 108 -2.92 -9.43 -1.08
CA LEU A 108 -2.43 -10.80 -1.03
C LEU A 108 -0.91 -10.87 -1.17
N GLY A 109 -0.34 -10.16 -2.15
CA GLY A 109 1.11 -10.07 -2.33
C GLY A 109 1.81 -9.48 -1.10
N TYR A 110 1.23 -8.44 -0.50
CA TYR A 110 1.71 -7.87 0.76
C TYR A 110 1.62 -8.88 1.93
N THR A 111 0.49 -9.58 2.07
CA THR A 111 0.26 -10.57 3.13
C THR A 111 1.24 -11.74 3.03
N VAL A 112 1.50 -12.24 1.82
CA VAL A 112 2.56 -13.23 1.58
C VAL A 112 3.92 -12.64 1.92
N SER A 113 4.18 -11.39 1.52
CA SER A 113 5.47 -10.74 1.81
C SER A 113 5.73 -10.64 3.30
N ILE A 114 4.76 -10.25 4.13
CA ILE A 114 4.97 -10.17 5.58
C ILE A 114 4.98 -11.54 6.28
N ALA A 115 4.41 -12.57 5.67
CA ALA A 115 4.44 -13.93 6.20
C ALA A 115 5.83 -14.57 6.07
N PHE A 116 6.68 -14.07 5.14
CA PHE A 116 8.01 -14.59 4.88
C PHE A 116 9.08 -13.48 4.91
N VAL A 117 10.15 -13.69 5.66
CA VAL A 117 11.21 -12.66 5.82
C VAL A 117 11.87 -12.28 4.48
N VAL A 118 12.14 -13.27 3.61
CA VAL A 118 12.91 -13.03 2.37
C VAL A 118 12.18 -12.13 1.37
N PRO A 119 10.91 -12.41 0.98
CA PRO A 119 10.15 -11.49 0.13
C PRO A 119 10.00 -10.08 0.72
N GLN A 120 9.88 -9.96 2.05
CA GLN A 120 9.78 -8.66 2.71
C GLN A 120 11.06 -7.84 2.54
N VAL A 121 12.24 -8.45 2.74
CA VAL A 121 13.54 -7.78 2.57
C VAL A 121 13.71 -7.34 1.12
N ILE A 122 13.38 -8.21 0.15
CA ILE A 122 13.42 -7.88 -1.28
C ILE A 122 12.50 -6.69 -1.56
N SER A 123 11.28 -6.68 -1.02
CA SER A 123 10.33 -5.59 -1.21
C SER A 123 10.88 -4.24 -0.72
N VAL A 124 11.50 -4.21 0.48
CA VAL A 124 12.12 -3.00 1.02
C VAL A 124 13.31 -2.55 0.16
N ALA A 125 14.16 -3.48 -0.26
CA ALA A 125 15.30 -3.16 -1.13
C ALA A 125 14.84 -2.54 -2.47
N LEU A 126 13.80 -3.10 -3.09
CA LEU A 126 13.21 -2.56 -4.32
C LEU A 126 12.64 -1.15 -4.11
N MET A 127 11.99 -0.88 -2.97
CA MET A 127 11.46 0.45 -2.66
C MET A 127 12.58 1.49 -2.49
N LEU A 128 13.69 1.12 -1.88
CA LEU A 128 14.79 2.06 -1.60
C LEU A 128 15.67 2.32 -2.83
N LEU A 129 15.80 1.33 -3.72
CA LEU A 129 16.69 1.40 -4.88
C LEU A 129 15.97 1.79 -6.18
N GLY A 130 14.66 1.59 -6.26
CA GLY A 130 13.88 1.85 -7.47
C GLY A 130 13.44 3.30 -7.63
N ALA A 131 13.51 3.83 -8.85
CA ALA A 131 13.14 5.22 -9.17
C ALA A 131 11.66 5.57 -8.87
N ARG A 132 10.79 4.56 -8.81
CA ARG A 132 9.34 4.71 -8.52
C ARG A 132 8.96 4.28 -7.09
N GLY A 133 9.92 3.87 -6.24
CA GLY A 133 9.65 3.43 -4.87
C GLY A 133 8.73 2.22 -4.75
N GLN A 134 8.78 1.30 -5.72
CA GLN A 134 7.91 0.13 -5.83
C GLN A 134 8.40 -1.01 -4.95
N GLY A 135 7.48 -1.67 -4.23
CA GLY A 135 7.77 -2.92 -3.54
C GLY A 135 7.72 -4.11 -4.47
N LEU A 136 7.95 -5.31 -3.92
CA LEU A 136 7.90 -6.55 -4.69
C LEU A 136 6.52 -6.76 -5.33
N SER A 137 5.44 -6.64 -4.54
CA SER A 137 4.08 -6.80 -5.04
C SER A 137 3.69 -5.71 -6.05
N ASP A 138 4.25 -4.51 -5.91
CA ASP A 138 4.03 -3.41 -6.85
C ASP A 138 4.65 -3.71 -8.20
N HIS A 139 5.88 -4.24 -8.22
CA HIS A 139 6.54 -4.64 -9.46
C HIS A 139 5.78 -5.74 -10.19
N VAL A 140 5.29 -6.75 -9.46
CA VAL A 140 4.53 -7.86 -10.06
C VAL A 140 3.20 -7.38 -10.65
N LEU A 141 2.52 -6.44 -9.98
CA LEU A 141 1.20 -5.95 -10.41
C LEU A 141 1.27 -4.70 -11.30
N GLY A 142 2.45 -4.13 -11.51
CA GLY A 142 2.61 -2.85 -12.19
C GLY A 142 1.97 -1.67 -11.44
N THR A 143 1.75 -1.79 -10.13
CA THR A 143 1.17 -0.71 -9.32
C THR A 143 2.27 0.22 -8.81
N VAL A 144 1.91 1.47 -8.50
CA VAL A 144 2.86 2.44 -7.97
C VAL A 144 2.21 3.36 -6.96
N ALA A 145 2.95 3.68 -5.90
CA ALA A 145 2.55 4.68 -4.93
C ALA A 145 3.02 6.06 -5.39
N ILE A 146 2.12 7.04 -5.38
CA ILE A 146 2.40 8.43 -5.73
C ILE A 146 1.88 9.38 -4.66
N ASN A 147 2.55 10.52 -4.53
CA ASN A 147 2.05 11.65 -3.75
C ASN A 147 0.75 12.17 -4.37
N ARG A 148 -0.24 12.50 -3.52
CA ARG A 148 -1.45 13.18 -3.94
C ARG A 148 -1.07 14.61 -4.38
N ALA A 149 -1.46 14.99 -5.59
CA ALA A 149 -1.34 16.38 -6.03
C ALA A 149 -2.32 17.25 -5.23
N ALA A 150 -1.95 18.50 -4.98
CA ALA A 150 -2.77 19.43 -4.20
C ALA A 150 -4.14 19.79 -4.84
N GLN A 151 -4.45 19.28 -6.02
CA GLN A 151 -5.67 19.57 -6.79
C GLN A 151 -6.64 18.37 -6.93
N ASP A 152 -6.43 17.30 -6.15
CA ASP A 152 -7.38 16.18 -6.02
C ASP A 152 -8.53 16.49 -5.05
#